data_AF-A0A8X6QUP5-F1
#
_entry.id   AF-A0A8X6QUP5-F1
#
_cell.length_a   1.000
_cell.length_b   1.000
_cell.length_c   1.000
_cell.angle_alpha   90.00
_cell.angle_beta   90.00
_cell.angle_gamma   90.00
#
_symmetry.space_group_name_H-M   'P 1'
#
loop_
_entity.id
_entity.type
_entity.pdbx_description
1 polymer ?
#
loop_
_entity_poly.entity_id
_entity_poly.type
_entity_poly.pdbx_seq_one_letter_code
_entity_poly.pdbx_strand_id
1 'polypeptide(L)'
;MWEDLKNNVQKRIETLLQPNIKEKRKEPTVKKICFESGCIVQAAIDLASVFFQENLTVTEGLKSMIVFLDRILPEIPPEEDNFKNNIAFICELLFSREYYSCSNTLYYLMRRVLVNQKEKDVRRVRFLRSLIPRIDQEQNVEHVLTLYAECAVSSLYLSMEQVILTSLEQAATYGKAYMSAWSHAVKYKRDPSNVFQYSYIMDLMLHAVEDREMSVVHNIREVLLQFNSFEFRMKKMIYESFMTIALRYMKHPKSYMRANTARIFLDRFPILDPSIQMPETVHPQVIDQVLNIKDFLRDENNVREATIIGLHKIMSTNVRIFSED
;
A
#
# COMPACT_ATOMS: atom_id res chain seq x y z
N MET A 1 -17.85 31.54 -18.48
CA MET A 1 -18.08 30.17 -18.97
C MET A 1 -18.21 29.15 -17.84
N TRP A 2 -17.20 28.98 -16.97
CA TRP A 2 -17.26 28.00 -15.88
C TRP A 2 -18.17 28.35 -14.72
N GLU A 3 -18.15 29.60 -14.29
CA GLU A 3 -19.19 30.04 -13.36
C GLU A 3 -20.57 29.99 -14.02
N ASP A 4 -20.68 30.15 -15.34
CA ASP A 4 -21.96 29.98 -16.03
C ASP A 4 -22.41 28.52 -16.06
N LEU A 5 -21.51 27.54 -16.25
CA LEU A 5 -21.86 26.12 -16.19
C LEU A 5 -22.23 25.73 -14.76
N LYS A 6 -21.40 26.08 -13.78
CA LYS A 6 -21.64 25.80 -12.36
C LYS A 6 -22.95 26.44 -11.89
N ASN A 7 -23.18 27.72 -12.20
CA ASN A 7 -24.43 28.41 -11.89
C ASN A 7 -25.61 27.77 -12.62
N ASN A 8 -25.46 27.33 -13.88
CA ASN A 8 -26.54 26.65 -14.58
C ASN A 8 -26.88 25.28 -13.95
N VAL A 9 -25.87 24.47 -13.63
CA VAL A 9 -26.04 23.16 -12.99
C VAL A 9 -26.66 23.34 -11.61
N GLN A 10 -26.11 24.23 -10.80
CA GLN A 10 -26.60 24.52 -9.44
C GLN A 10 -28.03 25.07 -9.46
N LYS A 11 -28.33 26.04 -10.32
CA LYS A 11 -29.68 26.60 -10.46
C LYS A 11 -30.67 25.56 -10.96
N ARG A 12 -30.26 24.63 -11.84
CA ARG A 12 -31.11 23.49 -12.26
C ARG A 12 -31.40 22.55 -11.09
N ILE A 13 -30.37 22.18 -10.33
CA ILE A 13 -30.49 21.32 -9.14
C ILE A 13 -31.40 21.98 -8.09
N GLU A 14 -31.22 23.28 -7.81
CA GLU A 14 -32.06 24.04 -6.88
C GLU A 14 -33.51 24.13 -7.36
N THR A 15 -33.74 24.34 -8.67
CA THR A 15 -35.09 24.34 -9.25
C THR A 15 -35.76 22.96 -9.14
N LEU A 16 -34.98 21.88 -9.15
CA LEU A 16 -35.46 20.51 -9.02
C LEU A 16 -35.71 20.10 -7.56
N LEU A 17 -35.01 20.71 -6.60
CA LEU A 17 -35.13 20.41 -5.16
C LEU A 17 -36.21 21.25 -4.45
N GLN A 18 -36.77 22.28 -5.08
CA GLN A 18 -37.87 23.02 -4.46
C GLN A 18 -39.17 22.18 -4.42
N PRO A 19 -39.80 22.01 -3.25
CA PRO A 19 -41.07 21.31 -3.12
C PRO A 19 -42.16 22.13 -3.79
N ASN A 20 -42.62 21.66 -4.96
CA ASN A 20 -43.48 22.45 -5.83
C ASN A 20 -44.89 22.65 -5.22
N ILE A 21 -45.16 23.86 -4.76
CA ILE A 21 -46.52 24.35 -4.51
C ILE A 21 -47.12 24.68 -5.88
N LYS A 22 -48.00 23.79 -6.36
CA LYS A 22 -49.08 24.06 -7.32
C LYS A 22 -48.67 24.49 -8.73
N GLU A 23 -48.11 23.60 -9.53
CA GLU A 23 -48.35 23.65 -10.99
C GLU A 23 -48.17 22.25 -11.62
N LYS A 24 -49.19 21.78 -12.36
CA LYS A 24 -49.20 20.49 -13.09
C LYS A 24 -48.22 20.53 -14.28
N ARG A 25 -46.91 20.54 -14.01
CA ARG A 25 -45.91 20.17 -15.02
C ARG A 25 -45.64 18.68 -14.88
N LYS A 26 -45.68 17.95 -16.01
CA LYS A 26 -45.25 16.54 -16.09
C LYS A 26 -43.89 16.43 -15.42
N GLU A 27 -43.81 15.78 -14.26
CA GLU A 27 -42.55 15.51 -13.59
C GLU A 27 -41.59 14.89 -14.61
N PRO A 28 -40.39 15.45 -14.82
CA PRO A 28 -39.38 14.75 -15.58
C PRO A 28 -39.16 13.41 -14.87
N THR A 29 -39.36 12.31 -15.60
CA THR A 29 -39.08 10.98 -15.07
C THR A 29 -37.64 10.93 -14.59
N VAL A 30 -37.38 10.33 -13.43
CA VAL A 30 -36.03 10.19 -12.83
C VAL A 30 -34.97 9.77 -13.86
N LYS A 31 -35.36 8.91 -14.82
CA LYS A 31 -34.52 8.49 -15.96
C LYS A 31 -33.99 9.65 -16.82
N LYS A 32 -34.81 10.66 -17.11
CA LYS A 32 -34.42 11.83 -17.89
C LYS A 32 -33.39 12.68 -17.15
N ILE A 33 -33.57 12.86 -15.83
CA ILE A 33 -32.63 13.60 -14.98
C ILE A 33 -31.28 12.88 -14.93
N CYS A 34 -31.28 11.56 -14.72
CA CYS A 34 -30.04 10.77 -14.72
C CYS A 34 -29.32 10.87 -16.08
N PHE A 35 -30.06 10.80 -17.18
CA PHE A 35 -29.49 10.92 -18.53
C PHE A 35 -28.85 12.30 -18.76
N GLU A 36 -29.57 13.38 -18.46
CA GLU A 36 -29.06 14.75 -18.64
C GLU A 36 -27.83 15.02 -17.75
N SER A 37 -27.86 14.59 -16.49
CA SER A 37 -26.70 14.68 -15.58
C SER A 37 -25.50 13.89 -16.10
N GLY A 38 -25.75 12.68 -16.64
CA GLY A 38 -24.71 11.87 -17.27
C GLY A 38 -24.04 12.58 -18.45
N CYS A 39 -24.83 13.23 -19.32
CA CYS A 39 -24.29 14.02 -20.43
C CYS A 39 -23.42 15.20 -19.96
N ILE A 40 -23.84 15.90 -18.90
CA ILE A 40 -23.06 17.04 -18.36
C ILE A 40 -21.72 16.56 -17.82
N VAL A 41 -21.72 15.48 -17.03
CA VAL A 41 -20.49 14.93 -16.48
C VAL A 41 -19.60 14.36 -17.60
N GLN A 42 -20.16 13.70 -18.61
CA GLN A 42 -19.38 13.23 -19.75
C GLN A 42 -18.75 14.40 -20.52
N ALA A 43 -19.47 15.50 -20.75
CA ALA A 43 -18.89 16.69 -21.36
C ALA A 43 -17.76 17.31 -20.51
N ALA A 44 -17.91 17.29 -19.18
CA ALA A 44 -16.85 17.68 -18.25
C ALA A 44 -15.62 16.78 -18.35
N ILE A 45 -15.82 15.47 -18.49
CA ILE A 45 -14.76 14.47 -18.69
C ILE A 45 -14.04 14.70 -20.03
N ASP A 46 -14.79 14.87 -21.11
CA ASP A 46 -14.23 15.07 -22.45
C ASP A 46 -13.39 16.34 -22.50
N LEU A 47 -13.90 17.43 -21.91
CA LEU A 47 -13.16 18.68 -21.86
C LEU A 47 -11.90 18.57 -21.00
N ALA A 48 -11.97 17.95 -19.83
CA ALA A 48 -10.78 17.72 -19.01
C ALA A 48 -9.72 16.92 -19.79
N SER A 49 -10.17 15.89 -20.52
CA SER A 49 -9.30 15.04 -21.35
C SER A 49 -8.57 15.87 -22.42
N VAL A 50 -9.27 16.78 -23.11
CA VAL A 50 -8.65 17.69 -24.09
C VAL A 50 -7.61 18.59 -23.42
N PHE A 51 -7.91 19.17 -22.24
CA PHE A 51 -6.95 20.01 -21.51
C PHE A 51 -5.66 19.26 -21.15
N PHE A 52 -5.77 17.99 -20.78
CA PHE A 52 -4.60 17.18 -20.45
C PHE A 52 -3.84 16.73 -21.71
N GLN A 53 -4.54 16.32 -22.78
CA GLN A 53 -3.93 15.91 -24.05
C GLN A 53 -3.14 17.04 -24.71
N GLU A 54 -3.71 18.24 -24.72
CA GLU A 54 -3.09 19.44 -25.30
C GLU A 54 -2.12 20.15 -24.33
N ASN A 55 -1.84 19.53 -23.17
CA ASN A 55 -0.95 20.06 -22.14
C ASN A 55 -1.28 21.50 -21.69
N LEU A 56 -2.56 21.86 -21.71
CA LEU A 56 -3.03 23.19 -21.34
C LEU A 56 -2.95 23.41 -19.82
N THR A 57 -2.88 24.69 -19.43
CA THR A 57 -2.89 25.11 -18.02
C THR A 57 -4.24 24.77 -17.39
N VAL A 58 -4.22 24.02 -16.29
CA VAL A 58 -5.45 23.62 -15.58
C VAL A 58 -5.98 24.82 -14.80
N THR A 59 -7.14 25.33 -15.20
CA THR A 59 -7.82 26.44 -14.51
C THR A 59 -8.40 25.99 -13.15
N GLU A 60 -8.56 26.91 -12.20
CA GLU A 60 -9.17 26.60 -10.89
C GLU A 60 -10.61 26.06 -10.99
N GLY A 61 -11.36 26.51 -12.01
CA GLY A 61 -12.70 25.97 -12.30
C GLY A 61 -12.63 24.50 -12.71
N LEU A 62 -11.67 24.13 -13.57
CA LEU A 62 -11.46 22.74 -13.98
C LEU A 62 -11.00 21.88 -12.81
N LYS A 63 -10.10 22.39 -11.95
CA LYS A 63 -9.69 21.69 -10.71
C LYS A 63 -10.91 21.43 -9.83
N SER A 64 -11.69 22.46 -9.51
CA SER A 64 -12.89 22.35 -8.66
C SER A 64 -13.90 21.34 -9.21
N MET A 65 -14.06 21.30 -10.53
CA MET A 65 -14.90 20.31 -11.21
C MET A 65 -14.39 18.88 -11.01
N ILE A 66 -13.09 18.63 -11.23
CA ILE A 66 -12.50 17.29 -11.05
C ILE A 66 -12.58 16.85 -9.58
N VAL A 67 -12.34 17.76 -8.63
CA VAL A 67 -12.53 17.49 -7.19
C VAL A 67 -13.99 17.10 -6.89
N PHE A 68 -14.95 17.79 -7.50
CA PHE A 68 -16.36 17.44 -7.38
C PHE A 68 -16.64 16.05 -7.96
N LEU A 69 -16.08 15.71 -9.13
CA LEU A 69 -16.23 14.39 -9.75
C LEU A 69 -15.66 13.26 -8.87
N ASP A 70 -14.48 13.47 -8.26
CA ASP A 70 -13.90 12.52 -7.31
C ASP A 70 -14.82 12.30 -6.10
N ARG A 71 -15.44 13.36 -5.56
CA ARG A 71 -16.34 13.27 -4.40
C ARG A 71 -17.64 12.51 -4.68
N ILE A 72 -18.19 12.60 -5.89
CA ILE A 72 -19.42 11.87 -6.24
C ILE A 72 -19.14 10.43 -6.69
N LEU A 73 -17.87 10.05 -6.89
CA LEU A 73 -17.49 8.73 -7.40
C LEU A 73 -18.06 7.54 -6.59
N PRO A 74 -18.10 7.58 -5.24
CA PRO A 74 -18.70 6.51 -4.44
C PRO A 74 -20.21 6.35 -4.68
N GLU A 75 -20.92 7.45 -4.96
CA GLU A 75 -22.38 7.51 -5.15
C GLU A 75 -22.83 6.98 -6.51
N ILE A 76 -21.90 6.87 -7.47
CA ILE A 76 -22.22 6.36 -8.82
C ILE A 76 -22.50 4.85 -8.74
N PRO A 77 -23.63 4.38 -9.30
CA PRO A 77 -24.01 2.97 -9.31
C PRO A 77 -22.91 2.06 -9.88
N PRO A 78 -22.76 0.83 -9.36
CA PRO A 78 -21.73 -0.10 -9.82
C PRO A 78 -21.89 -0.54 -11.28
N GLU A 79 -23.10 -0.47 -11.84
CA GLU A 79 -23.39 -0.79 -13.25
C GLU A 79 -22.71 0.18 -14.23
N GLU A 80 -22.43 1.41 -13.77
CA GLU A 80 -21.82 2.49 -14.56
C GLU A 80 -20.28 2.48 -14.45
N ASP A 81 -19.65 1.30 -14.48
CA ASP A 81 -18.21 1.14 -14.27
C ASP A 81 -17.36 1.93 -15.28
N ASN A 82 -17.78 1.99 -16.55
CA ASN A 82 -17.08 2.77 -17.57
C ASN A 82 -17.03 4.26 -17.22
N PHE A 83 -18.12 4.78 -16.68
CA PHE A 83 -18.24 6.18 -16.29
C PHE A 83 -17.38 6.48 -15.05
N LYS A 84 -17.42 5.61 -14.03
CA LYS A 84 -16.52 5.69 -12.87
C LYS A 84 -15.05 5.63 -13.29
N ASN A 85 -14.74 4.77 -14.26
CA ASN A 85 -13.39 4.62 -14.79
C ASN A 85 -12.85 5.89 -15.47
N ASN A 86 -13.72 6.60 -16.20
CA ASN A 86 -13.37 7.84 -16.87
C ASN A 86 -13.11 8.98 -15.87
N ILE A 87 -13.95 9.08 -14.82
CA ILE A 87 -13.71 10.02 -13.72
C ILE A 87 -12.37 9.72 -13.04
N ALA A 88 -12.15 8.46 -12.67
CA ALA A 88 -10.91 8.02 -12.04
C ALA A 88 -9.68 8.39 -12.87
N PHE A 89 -9.73 8.16 -14.19
CA PHE A 89 -8.63 8.50 -15.11
C PHE A 89 -8.28 10.00 -15.09
N ILE A 90 -9.29 10.88 -15.08
CA ILE A 90 -9.05 12.33 -15.02
C ILE A 90 -8.50 12.75 -13.66
N CYS A 91 -8.99 12.16 -12.58
CA CYS A 91 -8.45 12.38 -11.25
C CYS A 91 -6.97 11.95 -11.18
N GLU A 92 -6.59 10.83 -11.80
CA GLU A 92 -5.19 10.40 -11.92
C GLU A 92 -4.34 11.42 -12.70
N LEU A 93 -4.86 11.95 -13.81
CA LEU A 93 -4.18 13.01 -14.57
C LEU A 93 -3.98 14.27 -13.74
N LEU A 94 -4.97 14.68 -12.95
CA LEU A 94 -4.84 15.84 -12.07
C LEU A 94 -3.82 15.58 -10.94
N PHE A 95 -3.83 14.36 -10.39
CA PHE A 95 -2.86 13.92 -9.38
C PHE A 95 -1.43 13.92 -9.92
N SER A 96 -1.21 13.51 -11.18
CA SER A 96 0.11 13.53 -11.83
C SER A 96 0.77 14.91 -11.89
N ARG A 97 -0.03 15.97 -11.79
CA ARG A 97 0.42 17.37 -11.78
C ARG A 97 0.44 17.97 -10.36
N GLU A 98 0.37 17.13 -9.33
CA GLU A 98 0.45 17.49 -7.90
C GLU A 98 -0.63 18.47 -7.41
N TYR A 99 -1.76 18.56 -8.11
CA TYR A 99 -2.80 19.54 -7.78
C TYR A 99 -3.85 19.09 -6.76
N TYR A 100 -4.05 17.78 -6.56
CA TYR A 100 -5.18 17.26 -5.77
C TYR A 100 -4.94 15.86 -5.20
N SER A 101 -5.60 15.55 -4.08
CA SER A 101 -5.63 14.22 -3.46
C SER A 101 -6.88 13.46 -3.89
N CYS A 102 -6.74 12.43 -4.70
CA CYS A 102 -7.84 11.68 -5.30
C CYS A 102 -8.22 10.44 -4.46
N SER A 103 -8.58 10.63 -3.19
CA SER A 103 -8.81 9.53 -2.23
C SER A 103 -9.93 8.59 -2.67
N ASN A 104 -11.05 9.13 -3.19
CA ASN A 104 -12.17 8.31 -3.66
C ASN A 104 -11.82 7.54 -4.93
N THR A 105 -11.03 8.14 -5.82
CA THR A 105 -10.48 7.46 -6.99
C THR A 105 -9.62 6.27 -6.58
N LEU A 106 -8.74 6.44 -5.59
CA LEU A 106 -7.94 5.34 -5.05
C LEU A 106 -8.81 4.23 -4.47
N TYR A 107 -9.81 4.56 -3.66
CA TYR A 107 -10.78 3.60 -3.11
C TYR A 107 -11.52 2.82 -4.22
N TYR A 108 -12.01 3.53 -5.24
CA TYR A 108 -12.67 2.91 -6.39
C TYR A 108 -11.74 1.94 -7.12
N LEU A 109 -10.50 2.35 -7.39
CA LEU A 109 -9.53 1.51 -8.09
C LEU A 109 -9.15 0.27 -7.27
N MET A 110 -8.99 0.39 -5.95
CA MET A 110 -8.78 -0.77 -5.07
C MET A 110 -9.93 -1.77 -5.19
N ARG A 111 -11.19 -1.32 -5.08
CA ARG A 111 -12.35 -2.20 -5.27
C ARG A 111 -12.38 -2.84 -6.67
N ARG A 112 -12.05 -2.06 -7.69
CA ARG A 112 -12.00 -2.51 -9.08
C ARG A 112 -10.93 -3.59 -9.28
N VAL A 113 -9.77 -3.46 -8.65
CA VAL A 113 -8.69 -4.48 -8.66
C VAL A 113 -9.18 -5.79 -8.08
N LEU A 114 -9.89 -5.76 -6.95
CA LEU A 114 -10.40 -6.98 -6.29
C LEU A 114 -11.42 -7.72 -7.15
N VAL A 115 -12.26 -6.98 -7.89
CA VAL A 115 -13.30 -7.55 -8.77
C VAL A 115 -12.72 -8.03 -10.10
N ASN A 116 -11.91 -7.20 -10.77
CA ASN A 116 -11.50 -7.45 -12.15
C ASN A 116 -10.17 -8.20 -12.26
N GLN A 117 -9.30 -8.11 -11.24
CA GLN A 117 -7.94 -8.67 -11.24
C GLN A 117 -7.18 -8.37 -12.55
N LYS A 118 -7.25 -7.11 -13.01
CA LYS A 118 -6.56 -6.66 -14.22
C LYS A 118 -5.28 -5.91 -13.86
N GLU A 119 -4.18 -6.26 -14.53
CA GLU A 119 -2.86 -5.70 -14.28
C GLU A 119 -2.86 -4.17 -14.41
N LYS A 120 -3.56 -3.65 -15.43
CA LYS A 120 -3.72 -2.21 -15.65
C LYS A 120 -4.30 -1.48 -14.43
N ASP A 121 -5.25 -2.11 -13.73
CA ASP A 121 -5.94 -1.47 -12.60
C ASP A 121 -5.01 -1.46 -11.38
N VAL A 122 -4.21 -2.51 -11.20
CA VAL A 122 -3.19 -2.55 -10.16
C VAL A 122 -2.09 -1.50 -10.41
N ARG A 123 -1.64 -1.32 -11.65
CA ARG A 123 -0.67 -0.26 -12.00
C ARG A 123 -1.21 1.13 -11.63
N ARG A 124 -2.52 1.36 -11.80
CA ARG A 124 -3.18 2.62 -11.42
C ARG A 124 -3.30 2.81 -9.91
N VAL A 125 -3.68 1.78 -9.15
CA VAL A 125 -3.64 1.83 -7.67
C VAL A 125 -2.22 2.16 -7.18
N ARG A 126 -1.21 1.52 -7.79
CA ARG A 126 0.19 1.77 -7.48
C ARG A 126 0.62 3.21 -7.78
N PHE A 127 0.17 3.79 -8.88
CA PHE A 127 0.44 5.18 -9.22
C PHE A 127 -0.04 6.15 -8.13
N LEU A 128 -1.19 5.84 -7.50
CA LEU A 128 -1.79 6.66 -6.44
C LEU A 128 -1.36 6.31 -5.01
N ARG A 129 -0.45 5.35 -4.81
CA ARG A 129 -0.11 4.82 -3.47
C ARG A 129 0.45 5.86 -2.49
N SER A 130 1.05 6.95 -2.97
CA SER A 130 1.53 8.01 -2.08
C SER A 130 0.40 8.79 -1.41
N LEU A 131 -0.85 8.56 -1.83
CA LEU A 131 -2.03 9.04 -1.12
C LEU A 131 -2.34 8.23 0.14
N ILE A 132 -1.89 6.97 0.25
CA ILE A 132 -2.22 6.08 1.37
C ILE A 132 -1.90 6.68 2.74
N PRO A 133 -0.71 7.28 2.98
CA PRO A 133 -0.42 7.95 4.25
C PRO A 133 -1.37 9.12 4.57
N ARG A 134 -2.02 9.70 3.55
CA ARG A 134 -2.91 10.87 3.68
C ARG A 134 -4.36 10.49 3.93
N ILE A 135 -4.71 9.20 3.76
CA ILE A 135 -6.06 8.68 3.98
C ILE A 135 -6.45 8.73 5.46
N ASP A 136 -5.46 8.76 6.37
CA ASP A 136 -5.66 8.86 7.84
C ASP A 136 -6.50 10.09 8.27
N GLN A 137 -6.73 11.07 7.39
CA GLN A 137 -7.49 12.29 7.68
C GLN A 137 -8.97 12.21 7.27
N GLU A 138 -9.41 11.13 6.63
CA GLU A 138 -10.78 10.99 6.11
C GLU A 138 -11.63 10.03 6.96
N GLN A 139 -12.96 10.25 6.98
CA GLN A 139 -13.89 9.31 7.59
C GLN A 139 -13.77 7.96 6.86
N ASN A 140 -13.52 6.87 7.58
CA ASN A 140 -13.44 5.47 7.11
C ASN A 140 -12.06 4.88 6.76
N VAL A 141 -10.98 5.38 7.39
CA VAL A 141 -9.59 4.87 7.29
C VAL A 141 -9.50 3.33 7.38
N GLU A 142 -10.16 2.72 8.36
CA GLU A 142 -10.08 1.26 8.61
C GLU A 142 -10.56 0.44 7.41
N HIS A 143 -11.63 0.89 6.74
CA HIS A 143 -12.16 0.21 5.56
C HIS A 143 -11.23 0.37 4.35
N VAL A 144 -10.63 1.54 4.17
CA VAL A 144 -9.67 1.77 3.07
C VAL A 144 -8.39 0.97 3.28
N LEU A 145 -7.86 0.93 4.50
CA LEU A 145 -6.71 0.09 4.85
C LEU A 145 -7.03 -1.40 4.68
N THR A 146 -8.26 -1.82 4.96
CA THR A 146 -8.73 -3.20 4.70
C THR A 146 -8.79 -3.50 3.21
N LEU A 147 -9.32 -2.60 2.37
CA LEU A 147 -9.31 -2.81 0.92
C LEU A 147 -7.88 -2.81 0.37
N TYR A 148 -7.01 -1.97 0.90
CA TYR A 148 -5.60 -1.97 0.55
C TYR A 148 -4.92 -3.28 0.95
N ALA A 149 -5.24 -3.82 2.13
CA ALA A 149 -4.83 -5.15 2.57
C ALA A 149 -5.12 -6.19 1.50
N GLU A 150 -6.39 -6.25 1.11
CA GLU A 150 -6.94 -7.23 0.19
C GLU A 150 -6.29 -7.08 -1.18
N CYS A 151 -6.03 -5.85 -1.62
CA CYS A 151 -5.31 -5.59 -2.86
C CYS A 151 -3.85 -6.04 -2.76
N ALA A 152 -3.15 -5.69 -1.67
CA ALA A 152 -1.74 -5.97 -1.49
C ALA A 152 -1.43 -7.48 -1.37
N VAL A 153 -2.38 -8.28 -0.91
CA VAL A 153 -2.24 -9.76 -0.86
C VAL A 153 -2.71 -10.47 -2.13
N SER A 154 -3.27 -9.74 -3.11
CA SER A 154 -3.68 -10.33 -4.39
C SER A 154 -2.45 -10.81 -5.16
N SER A 155 -2.50 -12.04 -5.70
CA SER A 155 -1.40 -12.63 -6.50
C SER A 155 -0.94 -11.72 -7.63
N LEU A 156 -1.84 -10.94 -8.21
CA LEU A 156 -1.53 -9.98 -9.27
C LEU A 156 -0.68 -8.80 -8.77
N TYR A 157 -0.97 -8.31 -7.56
CA TYR A 157 -0.22 -7.25 -6.91
C TYR A 157 1.19 -7.73 -6.53
N LEU A 158 1.29 -8.99 -6.11
CA LEU A 158 2.57 -9.64 -5.81
C LEU A 158 3.40 -9.92 -7.06
N SER A 159 2.76 -10.40 -8.14
CA SER A 159 3.42 -10.76 -9.39
C SER A 159 4.01 -9.59 -10.17
N MET A 160 3.59 -8.36 -9.88
CA MET A 160 4.13 -7.14 -10.50
C MET A 160 5.39 -6.62 -9.79
N GLU A 161 6.16 -7.55 -9.22
CA GLU A 161 7.41 -7.36 -8.50
C GLU A 161 8.27 -6.24 -9.10
N GLN A 162 8.20 -5.11 -8.39
CA GLN A 162 9.23 -4.12 -8.17
C GLN A 162 8.54 -3.15 -7.24
N VAL A 163 8.57 -3.43 -5.95
CA VAL A 163 8.08 -2.50 -4.94
C VAL A 163 9.03 -1.29 -4.97
N ILE A 164 8.80 -0.34 -5.89
CA ILE A 164 9.58 0.91 -5.97
C ILE A 164 9.12 1.75 -4.78
N LEU A 165 9.48 1.39 -3.57
CA LEU A 165 9.41 2.33 -2.46
C LEU A 165 10.44 3.39 -2.79
N THR A 166 10.03 4.65 -2.93
CA THR A 166 10.96 5.71 -3.31
C THR A 166 11.60 6.35 -2.07
N SER A 167 11.10 6.05 -0.87
CA SER A 167 11.67 6.50 0.40
C SER A 167 11.40 5.52 1.54
N LEU A 168 12.21 5.64 2.60
CA LEU A 168 12.03 4.91 3.86
C LEU A 168 10.69 5.23 4.55
N GLU A 169 10.22 6.47 4.45
CA GLU A 169 8.93 6.87 5.05
C GLU A 169 7.75 6.16 4.38
N GLN A 170 7.77 6.06 3.05
CA GLN A 170 6.77 5.30 2.30
C GLN A 170 6.84 3.82 2.63
N ALA A 171 8.04 3.27 2.78
CA ALA A 171 8.26 1.89 3.19
C ALA A 171 7.65 1.60 4.57
N ALA A 172 7.95 2.46 5.56
CA ALA A 172 7.38 2.36 6.89
C ALA A 172 5.85 2.47 6.87
N THR A 173 5.30 3.39 6.08
CA THR A 173 3.84 3.54 5.99
C THR A 173 3.19 2.32 5.34
N TYR A 174 3.80 1.81 4.27
CA TYR A 174 3.33 0.61 3.60
C TYR A 174 3.33 -0.60 4.55
N GLY A 175 4.43 -0.80 5.28
CA GLY A 175 4.53 -1.89 6.26
C GLY A 175 3.48 -1.78 7.37
N LYS A 176 3.23 -0.56 7.89
CA LYS A 176 2.17 -0.31 8.89
C LYS A 176 0.78 -0.60 8.34
N ALA A 177 0.50 -0.16 7.11
CA ALA A 177 -0.78 -0.42 6.45
C ALA A 177 -1.00 -1.93 6.28
N TYR A 178 0.01 -2.67 5.82
CA TYR A 178 -0.04 -4.14 5.68
C TYR A 178 -0.19 -4.85 7.03
N MET A 179 0.45 -4.35 8.09
CA MET A 179 0.32 -4.90 9.45
C MET A 179 -1.08 -4.69 10.04
N SER A 180 -1.67 -3.50 9.84
CA SER A 180 -3.04 -3.18 10.27
C SER A 180 -4.06 -4.06 9.57
N ALA A 181 -3.94 -4.11 8.24
CA ALA A 181 -4.59 -5.03 7.33
C ALA A 181 -4.60 -6.49 7.80
N TRP A 182 -3.41 -7.02 8.13
CA TRP A 182 -3.25 -8.37 8.63
C TRP A 182 -3.97 -8.59 9.95
N SER A 183 -3.75 -7.68 10.92
CA SER A 183 -4.36 -7.76 12.26
C SER A 183 -5.88 -7.78 12.17
N HIS A 184 -6.44 -6.95 11.28
CA HIS A 184 -7.87 -6.90 10.99
C HIS A 184 -8.35 -8.25 10.41
N ALA A 185 -7.68 -8.79 9.38
CA ALA A 185 -8.06 -10.06 8.77
C ALA A 185 -8.10 -11.22 9.79
N VAL A 186 -7.10 -11.29 10.66
CA VAL A 186 -7.02 -12.32 11.72
C VAL A 186 -8.12 -12.14 12.76
N LYS A 187 -8.36 -10.91 13.24
CA LYS A 187 -9.40 -10.59 14.23
C LYS A 187 -10.79 -11.02 13.76
N TYR A 188 -11.11 -10.83 12.48
CA TYR A 188 -12.42 -11.15 11.92
C TYR A 188 -12.54 -12.58 11.38
N LYS A 189 -11.61 -13.48 11.74
CA LYS A 189 -11.61 -14.92 11.38
C LYS A 189 -11.88 -15.21 9.90
N ARG A 190 -11.60 -14.27 9.01
CA ARG A 190 -11.36 -14.62 7.62
C ARG A 190 -10.09 -15.43 7.68
N ASP A 191 -10.16 -16.74 7.46
CA ASP A 191 -8.98 -17.59 7.55
C ASP A 191 -7.90 -16.99 6.65
N PRO A 192 -6.88 -16.31 7.21
CA PRO A 192 -5.76 -15.83 6.44
C PRO A 192 -4.90 -17.06 6.25
N SER A 193 -5.41 -17.98 5.43
CA SER A 193 -4.82 -19.29 5.23
C SER A 193 -3.40 -19.07 4.72
N ASN A 194 -2.50 -19.82 5.33
CA ASN A 194 -1.06 -19.59 5.46
C ASN A 194 -0.26 -19.52 4.15
N VAL A 195 -0.87 -19.38 2.97
CA VAL A 195 -0.17 -19.42 1.68
C VAL A 195 0.14 -18.02 1.16
N PHE A 196 -0.85 -17.12 1.10
CA PHE A 196 -0.64 -15.80 0.50
C PHE A 196 0.23 -14.87 1.34
N GLN A 197 0.08 -14.90 2.66
CA GLN A 197 0.81 -13.99 3.56
C GLN A 197 2.23 -14.49 3.88
N TYR A 198 2.42 -15.81 3.99
CA TYR A 198 3.77 -16.41 4.04
C TYR A 198 4.50 -16.16 2.73
N SER A 199 3.85 -16.39 1.57
CA SER A 199 4.43 -16.06 0.27
C SER A 199 4.88 -14.61 0.28
N TYR A 200 4.02 -13.67 0.68
CA TYR A 200 4.40 -12.26 0.62
C TYR A 200 5.61 -11.86 1.46
N ILE A 201 5.67 -12.25 2.74
CA ILE A 201 6.83 -11.92 3.58
C ILE A 201 8.08 -12.60 3.03
N MET A 202 7.97 -13.85 2.61
CA MET A 202 9.09 -14.57 2.00
C MET A 202 9.52 -13.93 0.68
N ASP A 203 8.60 -13.45 -0.15
CA ASP A 203 8.85 -12.77 -1.42
C ASP A 203 9.55 -11.44 -1.17
N LEU A 204 9.08 -10.64 -0.21
CA LEU A 204 9.78 -9.42 0.22
C LEU A 204 11.20 -9.73 0.70
N MET A 205 11.36 -10.73 1.56
CA MET A 205 12.67 -11.13 2.05
C MET A 205 13.58 -11.60 0.93
N LEU A 206 13.06 -12.42 0.01
CA LEU A 206 13.78 -12.94 -1.13
C LEU A 206 14.22 -11.81 -2.05
N HIS A 207 13.32 -10.88 -2.37
CA HIS A 207 13.60 -9.69 -3.16
C HIS A 207 14.70 -8.86 -2.49
N ALA A 208 14.63 -8.60 -1.18
CA ALA A 208 15.67 -7.88 -0.46
C ALA A 208 17.02 -8.62 -0.44
N VAL A 209 17.02 -9.95 -0.46
CA VAL A 209 18.25 -10.75 -0.57
C VAL A 209 18.84 -10.68 -1.97
N GLU A 210 18.00 -10.78 -3.00
CA GLU A 210 18.43 -10.96 -4.38
C GLU A 210 18.75 -9.65 -5.12
N ASP A 211 18.22 -8.53 -4.64
CA ASP A 211 18.45 -7.21 -5.23
C ASP A 211 19.89 -6.71 -5.02
N ARG A 212 20.39 -5.95 -5.99
CA ARG A 212 21.72 -5.32 -5.97
C ARG A 212 21.65 -3.86 -5.58
N GLU A 213 20.49 -3.21 -5.73
CA GLU A 213 20.28 -1.81 -5.42
C GLU A 213 20.00 -1.64 -3.92
N MET A 214 20.98 -1.06 -3.21
CA MET A 214 20.87 -0.89 -1.76
C MET A 214 19.67 -0.05 -1.31
N SER A 215 19.17 0.88 -2.14
CA SER A 215 17.96 1.67 -1.85
C SER A 215 16.73 0.76 -1.70
N VAL A 216 16.55 -0.20 -2.62
CA VAL A 216 15.48 -1.19 -2.62
C VAL A 216 15.61 -2.09 -1.39
N VAL A 217 16.81 -2.60 -1.14
CA VAL A 217 17.10 -3.42 0.05
C VAL A 217 16.74 -2.67 1.33
N HIS A 218 17.14 -1.40 1.46
CA HIS A 218 16.80 -0.58 2.63
C HIS A 218 15.30 -0.35 2.78
N ASN A 219 14.60 -0.07 1.70
CA ASN A 219 13.17 0.17 1.76
C ASN A 219 12.40 -1.12 2.10
N ILE A 220 12.77 -2.26 1.53
CA ILE A 220 12.13 -3.52 1.90
C ILE A 220 12.44 -3.89 3.35
N ARG A 221 13.68 -3.67 3.83
CA ARG A 221 14.02 -3.83 5.25
C ARG A 221 13.13 -2.97 6.14
N GLU A 222 12.85 -1.73 5.73
CA GLU A 222 11.98 -0.83 6.51
C GLU A 222 10.52 -1.31 6.53
N VAL A 223 10.00 -1.86 5.43
CA VAL A 223 8.69 -2.55 5.41
C VAL A 223 8.73 -3.74 6.37
N LEU A 224 9.76 -4.58 6.26
CA LEU A 224 9.94 -5.75 7.10
C LEU A 224 10.04 -5.36 8.58
N LEU A 225 10.65 -4.23 8.94
CA LEU A 225 10.74 -3.76 10.34
C LEU A 225 9.38 -3.37 10.94
N GLN A 226 8.37 -3.06 10.13
CA GLN A 226 7.03 -2.72 10.65
C GLN A 226 6.26 -3.93 11.16
N PHE A 227 6.66 -5.15 10.81
CA PHE A 227 6.03 -6.37 11.30
C PHE A 227 6.43 -6.68 12.76
N ASN A 228 6.12 -5.77 13.68
CA ASN A 228 6.31 -5.92 15.11
C ASN A 228 4.97 -6.35 15.70
N SER A 229 4.75 -7.66 15.82
CA SER A 229 3.48 -8.19 16.30
C SER A 229 3.55 -8.66 17.74
N PHE A 230 2.50 -8.36 18.52
CA PHE A 230 2.22 -8.98 19.81
C PHE A 230 1.52 -10.34 19.67
N GLU A 231 1.03 -10.67 18.48
CA GLU A 231 0.25 -11.87 18.23
C GLU A 231 1.14 -13.07 17.84
N PHE A 232 0.97 -14.17 18.57
CA PHE A 232 1.76 -15.40 18.43
C PHE A 232 1.86 -15.90 16.99
N ARG A 233 0.74 -15.91 16.26
CA ARG A 233 0.66 -16.44 14.88
C ARG A 233 1.57 -15.67 13.92
N MET A 234 1.65 -14.35 14.05
CA MET A 234 2.56 -13.56 13.20
C MET A 234 4.01 -13.75 13.60
N LYS A 235 4.32 -13.74 14.90
CA LYS A 235 5.69 -14.00 15.35
C LYS A 235 6.19 -15.34 14.80
N LYS A 236 5.31 -16.34 14.75
CA LYS A 236 5.64 -17.67 14.23
C LYS A 236 5.87 -17.64 12.72
N MET A 237 5.00 -16.97 11.98
CA MET A 237 5.17 -16.77 10.53
C MET A 237 6.47 -16.04 10.18
N ILE A 238 6.77 -14.95 10.89
CA ILE A 238 8.03 -14.21 10.71
C ILE A 238 9.20 -15.13 11.03
N TYR A 239 9.18 -15.80 12.18
CA TYR A 239 10.22 -16.75 12.57
C TYR A 239 10.48 -17.80 11.47
N GLU A 240 9.44 -18.51 11.01
CA GLU A 240 9.57 -19.55 9.98
C GLU A 240 10.08 -19.01 8.64
N SER A 241 9.59 -17.83 8.22
CA SER A 241 10.03 -17.17 6.99
C SER A 241 11.50 -16.74 7.07
N PHE A 242 11.88 -16.13 8.19
CA PHE A 242 13.25 -15.69 8.44
C PHE A 242 14.20 -16.87 8.51
N MET A 243 13.86 -17.92 9.25
CA MET A 243 14.71 -19.10 9.35
C MET A 243 14.88 -19.77 7.98
N THR A 244 13.82 -19.87 7.18
CA THR A 244 13.88 -20.51 5.85
C THR A 244 14.76 -19.73 4.88
N ILE A 245 14.56 -18.40 4.76
CA ILE A 245 15.33 -17.57 3.82
C ILE A 245 16.76 -17.35 4.35
N ALA A 246 16.91 -16.97 5.62
CA ALA A 246 18.22 -16.63 6.15
C ALA A 246 19.16 -17.83 6.05
N LEU A 247 18.78 -19.01 6.57
CA LEU A 247 19.63 -20.21 6.53
C LEU A 247 20.06 -20.60 5.12
N ARG A 248 19.16 -20.44 4.13
CA ARG A 248 19.47 -20.76 2.74
C ARG A 248 20.51 -19.81 2.14
N TYR A 249 20.41 -18.51 2.44
CA TYR A 249 21.21 -17.49 1.77
C TYR A 249 22.46 -17.05 2.56
N MET A 250 22.62 -17.42 3.83
CA MET A 250 23.88 -17.16 4.58
C MET A 250 25.10 -17.78 3.91
N LYS A 251 24.93 -18.91 3.20
CA LYS A 251 26.00 -19.65 2.52
C LYS A 251 25.97 -19.47 1.00
N HIS A 252 25.26 -18.45 0.51
CA HIS A 252 25.10 -18.25 -0.92
C HIS A 252 26.45 -17.88 -1.60
N PRO A 253 26.78 -18.36 -2.81
CA PRO A 253 28.07 -18.07 -3.46
C PRO A 253 28.32 -16.57 -3.71
N LYS A 254 27.26 -15.80 -3.97
CA LYS A 254 27.33 -14.36 -4.22
C LYS A 254 27.37 -13.58 -2.89
N SER A 255 28.43 -12.82 -2.65
CA SER A 255 28.61 -12.10 -1.38
C SER A 255 27.61 -10.98 -1.12
N TYR A 256 27.11 -10.30 -2.15
CA TYR A 256 26.06 -9.29 -1.93
C TYR A 256 24.77 -9.91 -1.38
N MET A 257 24.42 -11.12 -1.81
CA MET A 257 23.26 -11.84 -1.27
C MET A 257 23.51 -12.21 0.19
N ARG A 258 24.69 -12.74 0.53
CA ARG A 258 25.08 -13.00 1.93
C ARG A 258 25.03 -11.73 2.78
N ALA A 259 25.51 -10.60 2.26
CA ALA A 259 25.49 -9.31 2.95
C ALA A 259 24.06 -8.81 3.19
N ASN A 260 23.17 -8.94 2.20
CA ASN A 260 21.76 -8.59 2.35
C ASN A 260 21.05 -9.52 3.34
N THR A 261 21.34 -10.82 3.30
CA THR A 261 20.86 -11.78 4.30
C THR A 261 21.31 -11.40 5.70
N ALA A 262 22.58 -11.03 5.89
CA ALA A 262 23.10 -10.57 7.19
C ALA A 262 22.34 -9.33 7.69
N ARG A 263 22.06 -8.35 6.82
CA ARG A 263 21.27 -7.15 7.19
C ARG A 263 19.88 -7.50 7.71
N ILE A 264 19.15 -8.33 6.97
CA ILE A 264 17.79 -8.74 7.34
C ILE A 264 17.81 -9.56 8.63
N PHE A 265 18.74 -10.51 8.74
CA PHE A 265 18.92 -11.34 9.93
C PHE A 265 19.20 -10.50 11.19
N LEU A 266 20.14 -9.55 11.11
CA LEU A 266 20.56 -8.73 12.24
C LEU A 266 19.49 -7.71 12.65
N ASP A 267 18.68 -7.22 11.72
CA ASP A 267 17.54 -6.34 12.02
C ASP A 267 16.49 -6.99 12.93
N ARG A 268 16.44 -8.33 12.99
CA ARG A 268 15.48 -9.10 13.79
C ARG A 268 16.12 -9.94 14.88
N PHE A 269 17.42 -9.83 15.09
CA PHE A 269 18.10 -10.60 16.11
C PHE A 269 17.67 -10.17 17.53
N PRO A 270 17.44 -11.12 18.46
CA PRO A 270 17.42 -12.57 18.25
C PRO A 270 16.10 -13.04 17.62
N ILE A 271 16.20 -13.97 16.66
CA ILE A 271 15.03 -14.59 16.01
C ILE A 271 14.66 -15.83 16.82
N LEU A 272 13.65 -15.72 17.67
CA LEU A 272 13.24 -16.81 18.57
C LEU A 272 11.89 -17.38 18.14
N ASP A 273 11.76 -18.69 18.25
CA ASP A 273 10.46 -19.33 18.11
C ASP A 273 9.54 -18.78 19.22
N PRO A 274 8.39 -18.18 18.86
CA PRO A 274 7.50 -17.58 19.85
C PRO A 274 6.85 -18.59 20.81
N SER A 275 6.96 -19.89 20.56
CA SER A 275 6.54 -20.94 21.50
C SER A 275 7.50 -21.16 22.66
N ILE A 276 8.73 -20.64 22.56
CA ILE A 276 9.72 -20.72 23.62
C ILE A 276 9.35 -19.70 24.70
N GLN A 277 9.07 -20.19 25.91
CA GLN A 277 9.09 -19.33 27.10
C GLN A 277 10.53 -18.93 27.36
N MET A 278 10.81 -17.63 27.42
CA MET A 278 12.15 -17.09 27.69
C MET A 278 12.74 -17.79 28.95
N PRO A 279 13.79 -18.60 28.81
CA PRO A 279 14.44 -19.21 29.96
C PRO A 279 15.19 -18.14 30.78
N GLU A 280 15.51 -18.46 32.03
CA GLU A 280 16.42 -17.65 32.87
C GLU A 280 17.86 -17.58 32.29
N THR A 281 18.20 -18.45 31.33
CA THR A 281 19.50 -18.55 30.66
C THR A 281 19.39 -18.35 29.13
N VAL A 282 20.52 -18.05 28.47
CA VAL A 282 20.58 -17.85 27.02
C VAL A 282 20.13 -19.10 26.28
N HIS A 283 19.05 -18.99 25.50
CA HIS A 283 18.48 -20.12 24.76
C HIS A 283 19.47 -20.65 23.69
N PRO A 284 19.57 -21.97 23.45
CA PRO A 284 20.48 -22.54 22.44
C PRO A 284 20.34 -21.94 21.04
N GLN A 285 19.13 -21.58 20.61
CA GLN A 285 18.91 -20.89 19.33
C GLN A 285 19.62 -19.55 19.23
N VAL A 286 19.81 -18.83 20.34
CA VAL A 286 20.58 -17.57 20.36
C VAL A 286 22.06 -17.87 20.16
N ILE A 287 22.57 -18.94 20.78
CA ILE A 287 23.96 -19.37 20.64
C ILE A 287 24.26 -19.70 19.17
N ASP A 288 23.41 -20.50 18.52
CA ASP A 288 23.56 -20.83 17.09
C ASP A 288 23.53 -19.58 16.21
N GLN A 289 22.66 -18.62 16.53
CA GLN A 289 22.59 -17.35 15.83
C GLN A 289 23.84 -16.50 16.02
N VAL A 290 24.43 -16.46 17.22
CA VAL A 290 25.70 -15.79 17.49
C VAL A 290 26.85 -16.45 16.71
N LEU A 291 26.84 -17.78 16.58
CA LEU A 291 27.82 -18.48 15.73
C LEU A 291 27.69 -18.07 14.26
N ASN A 292 26.48 -17.92 13.72
CA ASN A 292 26.27 -17.40 12.37
C ASN A 292 26.83 -15.97 12.22
N ILE A 293 26.66 -15.10 13.23
CA ILE A 293 27.24 -13.75 13.23
C ILE A 293 28.78 -13.81 13.18
N LYS A 294 29.38 -14.70 13.96
CA LYS A 294 30.84 -14.92 13.96
C LYS A 294 31.35 -15.36 12.59
N ASP A 295 30.59 -16.19 11.87
CA ASP A 295 30.92 -16.60 10.51
C ASP A 295 30.82 -15.41 9.54
N PHE A 296 29.79 -14.58 9.64
CA PHE A 296 29.68 -13.36 8.82
C PHE A 296 30.82 -12.36 9.04
N LEU A 297 31.33 -12.23 10.28
CA LEU A 297 32.48 -11.39 10.59
C LEU A 297 33.78 -11.88 9.95
N ARG A 298 33.84 -13.14 9.49
CA ARG A 298 34.99 -13.74 8.82
C ARG A 298 34.84 -13.79 7.29
N ASP A 299 33.70 -13.36 6.77
CA ASP A 299 33.32 -13.41 5.35
C ASP A 299 33.95 -12.23 4.56
N GLU A 300 33.56 -12.04 3.29
CA GLU A 300 33.95 -10.94 2.41
C GLU A 300 33.58 -9.56 2.97
N ASN A 301 34.24 -8.50 2.45
CA ASN A 301 34.19 -7.16 3.03
C ASN A 301 32.77 -6.59 3.20
N ASN A 302 31.92 -6.73 2.18
CA ASN A 302 30.53 -6.25 2.20
C ASN A 302 29.66 -6.98 3.25
N VAL A 303 29.92 -8.27 3.50
CA VAL A 303 29.23 -9.07 4.52
C VAL A 303 29.69 -8.63 5.91
N ARG A 304 31.00 -8.45 6.12
CA ARG A 304 31.54 -7.96 7.39
C ARG A 304 31.03 -6.57 7.74
N GLU A 305 30.99 -5.66 6.78
CA GLU A 305 30.46 -4.30 6.97
C GLU A 305 28.98 -4.35 7.40
N ALA A 306 28.15 -5.08 6.67
CA ALA A 306 26.74 -5.31 7.04
C ALA A 306 26.61 -5.85 8.47
N THR A 307 27.51 -6.76 8.85
CA THR A 307 27.51 -7.42 10.14
C THR A 307 27.89 -6.49 11.28
N ILE A 308 28.93 -5.68 11.10
CA ILE A 308 29.37 -4.68 12.09
C ILE A 308 28.26 -3.65 12.33
N ILE A 309 27.63 -3.15 11.26
CA ILE A 309 26.52 -2.19 11.36
C ILE A 309 25.35 -2.81 12.14
N GLY A 310 24.97 -4.05 11.82
CA GLY A 310 23.88 -4.75 12.51
C GLY A 310 24.22 -5.04 13.97
N LEU A 311 25.44 -5.47 14.28
CA LEU A 311 25.91 -5.70 15.65
C LEU A 311 25.84 -4.43 16.50
N HIS A 312 26.23 -3.27 15.96
CA HIS A 312 26.13 -2.00 16.69
C HIS A 312 24.68 -1.68 17.09
N LYS A 313 23.71 -1.96 16.20
CA LYS A 313 22.27 -1.80 16.49
C LYS A 313 21.77 -2.84 17.50
N ILE A 314 22.24 -4.08 17.42
CA ILE A 314 21.85 -5.14 18.34
C ILE A 314 22.39 -4.87 19.75
N MET A 315 23.67 -4.51 19.88
CA MET A 315 24.30 -4.25 21.17
C MET A 315 23.66 -3.05 21.89
N SER A 316 23.23 -2.04 21.15
CA SER A 316 22.51 -0.89 21.73
C SER A 316 21.09 -1.20 22.19
N THR A 317 20.48 -2.30 21.73
CA THR A 317 19.07 -2.66 22.03
C THR A 317 18.92 -3.92 22.88
N ASN A 318 19.91 -4.81 22.88
CA ASN A 318 19.86 -6.13 23.52
C ASN A 318 21.04 -6.35 24.49
N VAL A 319 21.31 -5.36 25.34
CA VAL A 319 22.46 -5.36 26.27
C VAL A 319 22.56 -6.65 27.09
N ARG A 320 21.43 -7.26 27.48
CA ARG A 320 21.37 -8.50 28.28
C ARG A 320 21.92 -9.75 27.57
N ILE A 321 21.96 -9.76 26.24
CA ILE A 321 22.52 -10.89 25.48
C ILE A 321 24.06 -10.82 25.45
N PHE A 322 24.61 -9.61 25.63
CA PHE A 322 26.04 -9.33 25.50
C PHE A 322 26.66 -8.82 26.80
N SER A 323 25.92 -8.84 27.91
CA SER A 323 26.47 -8.53 29.23
C SER A 323 27.39 -9.68 29.67
N GLU A 324 28.60 -9.33 30.09
CA GLU A 324 29.67 -10.24 30.45
C GLU A 324 29.24 -11.18 31.60
N ASP A 325 29.05 -12.45 31.25
CA ASP A 325 29.52 -13.61 32.01
C ASP A 325 30.44 -14.44 31.12
#